data_AF-A0A353N6A8-F1
#
_entry.id   AF-A0A353N6A8-F1
#
_cell.length_a   1.000
_cell.length_b   1.000
_cell.length_c   1.000
_cell.angle_alpha   90.00
_cell.angle_beta   90.00
_cell.angle_gamma   90.00
#
_symmetry.space_group_name_H-M   'P 1'
#
loop_
_entity.id
_entity.type
_entity.pdbx_description
1 polymer ?
#
loop_
_entity_poly.entity_id
_entity_poly.type
_entity_poly.pdbx_seq_one_letter_code
_entity_poly.pdbx_strand_id
1 'polypeptide(L)'
;GGVLGARGVIIPNAVGVDIGCGVAFIRTDLPSGLLRKPTASGTELGRGIVGELMRSIPTGFRHQQAPQASVVLDQFKERITGDNILYPRALVKEIANGYHQLGTLGGGNHFIELQEDDEGKLGIMVHSGSRNFGYKICRYFNRLAKEKNQAWEFSVPPEYDLAYLSDDSKEGQAYIQWMKLALDFARENRQLMLERVIDIVAEAYGRYARIPDFTTEMEVNAHHNYAADEEHFGEQVWVHRKGAIRAGQGELGIIPGAMGSFSYIVEGLGNPESFLSCSHGAGRKMGRKEALRHFSVQEVMEDLKARAVVLGKQKKN
;
A
#
# COMPACT_ATOMS: atom_id res chain seq x y z
N GLY A 1 7.38 7.07 -11.43
CA GLY A 1 5.93 7.07 -11.19
C GLY A 1 5.28 7.82 -12.34
N GLY A 2 4.06 7.44 -12.72
CA GLY A 2 3.30 8.12 -13.76
C GLY A 2 2.07 8.80 -13.16
N VAL A 3 1.72 9.97 -13.71
CA VAL A 3 0.48 10.70 -13.45
C VAL A 3 -0.15 10.99 -14.81
N LEU A 4 -1.45 10.73 -14.94
CA LEU A 4 -2.22 10.96 -16.15
C LEU A 4 -3.59 11.51 -15.76
N GLY A 5 -3.95 12.69 -16.26
CA GLY A 5 -5.33 13.19 -16.21
C GLY A 5 -6.08 12.75 -17.45
N ALA A 6 -7.25 12.14 -17.29
CA ALA A 6 -8.10 11.70 -18.39
C ALA A 6 -9.54 12.17 -18.19
N ARG A 7 -10.12 12.78 -19.23
CA ARG A 7 -11.51 13.25 -19.22
C ARG A 7 -12.44 12.18 -19.77
N GLY A 8 -13.53 11.88 -19.06
CA GLY A 8 -14.60 10.97 -19.51
C GLY A 8 -14.20 9.49 -19.64
N VAL A 9 -12.98 9.11 -19.25
CA VAL A 9 -12.50 7.74 -19.37
C VAL A 9 -11.68 7.32 -18.16
N ILE A 10 -11.75 6.03 -17.84
CA ILE A 10 -11.02 5.40 -16.77
C ILE A 10 -10.16 4.24 -17.31
N ILE A 11 -8.88 4.20 -16.92
CA ILE A 11 -7.89 3.26 -17.46
C ILE A 11 -7.39 2.31 -16.35
N PRO A 12 -7.86 1.05 -16.29
CA PRO A 12 -7.51 0.14 -15.20
C PRO A 12 -6.01 -0.11 -15.02
N ASN A 13 -5.26 -0.17 -16.13
CA ASN A 13 -3.82 -0.42 -16.06
C ASN A 13 -2.99 0.84 -15.70
N ALA A 14 -3.55 2.03 -15.91
CA ALA A 14 -2.94 3.29 -15.47
C ALA A 14 -3.05 3.47 -13.94
N VAL A 15 -3.99 2.79 -13.28
CA VAL A 15 -3.99 2.63 -11.81
C VAL A 15 -2.91 1.63 -11.37
N GLY A 16 -2.84 0.51 -12.07
CA GLY A 16 -1.89 -0.58 -11.80
C GLY A 16 -2.53 -1.77 -11.07
N VAL A 17 -1.80 -2.90 -11.12
CA VAL A 17 -2.31 -4.20 -10.67
C VAL A 17 -2.46 -4.33 -9.15
N ASP A 18 -1.78 -3.50 -8.36
CA ASP A 18 -1.93 -3.45 -6.90
C ASP A 18 -2.70 -2.16 -6.56
N ILE A 19 -4.00 -2.17 -6.84
CA ILE A 19 -4.90 -1.03 -6.59
C ILE A 19 -4.80 -0.67 -5.11
N GLY A 20 -4.63 0.61 -4.81
CA GLY A 20 -4.55 1.09 -3.43
C GLY A 20 -3.25 0.74 -2.72
N CYS A 21 -2.23 0.17 -3.39
CA CYS A 21 -0.87 0.11 -2.86
C CYS A 21 -0.50 1.47 -2.30
N GLY A 22 -0.02 1.49 -1.07
CA GLY A 22 0.08 2.70 -0.27
C GLY A 22 1.01 2.52 0.91
N VAL A 23 1.30 3.61 1.58
CA VAL A 23 2.11 3.63 2.80
C VAL A 23 1.29 4.28 3.89
N ALA A 24 1.25 3.64 5.06
CA ALA A 24 0.81 4.23 6.30
C ALA A 24 2.04 4.52 7.17
N PHE A 25 2.04 5.65 7.86
CA PHE A 25 3.09 6.06 8.77
C PHE A 25 2.49 6.76 9.97
N ILE A 26 3.13 6.57 11.13
CA ILE A 26 2.86 7.34 12.33
C ILE A 26 4.17 7.54 13.10
N ARG A 27 4.34 8.72 13.67
CA ARG A 27 5.44 9.05 14.58
C ARG A 27 4.97 8.84 16.02
N THR A 28 5.85 8.35 16.88
CA THR A 28 5.63 8.22 18.32
C THR A 28 6.61 9.08 19.09
N ASP A 29 6.34 9.43 20.35
CA ASP A 29 7.33 10.08 21.22
C ASP A 29 8.32 9.10 21.88
N LEU A 30 8.23 7.80 21.54
CA LEU A 30 9.10 6.75 22.07
C LEU A 30 10.54 6.93 21.57
N PRO A 31 11.55 6.75 22.44
CA PRO A 31 12.95 6.77 22.01
C PRO A 31 13.30 5.54 21.17
N SER A 32 13.69 5.75 19.92
CA SER A 32 14.10 4.69 18.97
C SER A 32 15.33 3.91 19.47
N GLY A 33 16.26 4.60 20.17
CA GLY A 33 17.49 4.02 20.69
C GLY A 33 17.27 2.85 21.65
N LEU A 34 16.07 2.71 22.25
CA LEU A 34 15.72 1.57 23.09
C LEU A 34 15.55 0.27 22.29
N LEU A 35 15.25 0.34 20.99
CA LEU A 35 15.17 -0.85 20.14
C LEU A 35 16.49 -1.64 20.12
N ARG A 36 17.63 -0.97 20.32
CA ARG A 36 18.95 -1.60 20.35
C ARG A 36 19.37 -2.06 21.75
N LYS A 37 18.55 -1.83 22.77
CA LYS A 37 18.88 -2.24 24.15
C LYS A 37 18.55 -3.72 24.37
N PRO A 38 19.41 -4.49 25.04
CA PRO A 38 19.11 -5.86 25.40
C PRO A 38 18.01 -5.90 26.45
N THR A 39 17.07 -6.82 26.29
CA THR A 39 16.09 -7.21 27.31
C THR A 39 16.73 -8.15 28.34
N ALA A 40 15.99 -8.55 29.37
CA ALA A 40 16.45 -9.51 30.38
C ALA A 40 16.92 -10.87 29.79
N SER A 41 16.44 -11.23 28.60
CA SER A 41 16.87 -12.45 27.88
C SER A 41 18.15 -12.25 27.05
N GLY A 42 18.76 -11.05 27.07
CA GLY A 42 19.91 -10.68 26.24
C GLY A 42 19.56 -10.36 24.78
N THR A 43 18.30 -10.52 24.36
CA THR A 43 17.85 -10.17 23.01
C THR A 43 17.53 -8.68 22.92
N GLU A 44 17.99 -8.00 21.87
CA GLU A 44 17.62 -6.62 21.57
C GLU A 44 16.09 -6.44 21.49
N LEU A 45 15.55 -5.38 22.09
CA LEU A 45 14.11 -5.09 22.09
C LEU A 45 13.50 -5.13 20.69
N GLY A 46 14.16 -4.48 19.72
CA GLY A 46 13.72 -4.43 18.33
C GLY A 46 13.66 -5.81 17.67
N ARG A 47 14.60 -6.72 17.99
CA ARG A 47 14.53 -8.12 17.51
C ARG A 47 13.33 -8.86 18.10
N GLY A 48 13.01 -8.61 19.37
CA GLY A 48 11.82 -9.14 20.02
C GLY A 48 10.54 -8.69 19.33
N ILE A 49 10.41 -7.38 19.07
CA ILE A 49 9.28 -6.78 18.35
C ILE A 49 9.16 -7.35 16.94
N VAL A 50 10.25 -7.40 16.17
CA VAL A 50 10.25 -8.01 14.82
C VAL A 50 9.80 -9.47 14.88
N GLY A 51 10.24 -10.23 15.87
CA GLY A 51 9.80 -11.62 16.07
C GLY A 51 8.29 -11.73 16.29
N GLU A 52 7.70 -10.83 17.07
CA GLU A 52 6.27 -10.78 17.33
C GLU A 52 5.47 -10.34 16.10
N LEU A 53 5.92 -9.30 15.40
CA LEU A 53 5.32 -8.86 14.12
C LEU A 53 5.25 -10.01 13.10
N MET A 54 6.31 -10.80 12.99
CA MET A 54 6.38 -11.93 12.06
C MET A 54 5.44 -13.09 12.42
N ARG A 55 5.00 -13.18 13.69
CA ARG A 55 3.97 -14.13 14.16
C ARG A 55 2.56 -13.59 13.95
N SER A 56 2.36 -12.30 14.22
CA SER A 56 1.04 -11.67 14.31
C SER A 56 0.53 -11.11 12.97
N ILE A 57 1.42 -10.81 12.02
CA ILE A 57 1.06 -10.26 10.70
C ILE A 57 1.49 -11.24 9.60
N PRO A 58 0.52 -11.93 8.95
CA PRO A 58 0.82 -12.82 7.83
C PRO A 58 1.50 -12.09 6.65
N THR A 59 2.52 -12.72 6.07
CA THR A 59 3.28 -12.19 4.93
C THR A 59 3.27 -13.16 3.75
N GLY A 60 3.63 -12.66 2.57
CA GLY A 60 3.63 -13.39 1.31
C GLY A 60 2.22 -13.78 0.85
N PHE A 61 2.01 -15.08 0.67
CA PHE A 61 0.73 -15.68 0.24
C PHE A 61 -0.12 -16.21 1.40
N ARG A 62 0.32 -15.99 2.65
CA ARG A 62 -0.45 -16.43 3.82
C ARG A 62 -1.54 -15.42 4.14
N HIS A 63 -2.64 -15.96 4.65
CA HIS A 63 -3.83 -15.23 5.06
C HIS A 63 -4.11 -15.49 6.54
N GLN A 64 -5.04 -14.72 7.10
CA GLN A 64 -5.60 -14.96 8.43
C GLN A 64 -6.34 -16.30 8.45
N GLN A 65 -6.15 -17.07 9.52
CA GLN A 65 -6.83 -18.36 9.68
C GLN A 65 -8.33 -18.15 9.91
N ALA A 66 -8.69 -17.14 10.70
CA ALA A 66 -10.07 -16.72 10.93
C ALA A 66 -10.40 -15.46 10.10
N PRO A 67 -11.67 -15.29 9.67
CA PRO A 67 -12.10 -14.05 9.03
C PRO A 67 -11.95 -12.87 10.00
N GLN A 68 -11.50 -11.73 9.49
CA GLN A 68 -11.38 -10.47 10.24
C GLN A 68 -12.61 -9.61 10.01
N ALA A 69 -13.09 -8.85 11.00
CA ALA A 69 -14.16 -7.89 10.78
C ALA A 69 -13.70 -6.79 9.79
N SER A 70 -14.56 -6.40 8.85
CA SER A 70 -14.26 -5.39 7.84
C SER A 70 -15.50 -4.55 7.56
N VAL A 71 -15.47 -3.31 8.02
CA VAL A 71 -16.57 -2.36 7.79
C VAL A 71 -16.69 -2.09 6.29
N VAL A 72 -15.57 -2.01 5.59
CA VAL A 72 -15.52 -1.77 4.15
C VAL A 72 -16.21 -2.89 3.36
N LEU A 73 -15.88 -4.15 3.66
CA LEU A 73 -16.46 -5.30 2.95
C LEU A 73 -17.93 -5.50 3.34
N ASP A 74 -18.30 -5.28 4.60
CA ASP A 74 -19.68 -5.40 5.07
C ASP A 74 -20.59 -4.37 4.38
N GLN A 75 -20.20 -3.09 4.38
CA GLN A 75 -20.94 -2.02 3.69
C GLN A 75 -21.00 -2.25 2.17
N PHE A 76 -19.95 -2.80 1.56
CA PHE A 76 -20.00 -3.13 0.14
C PHE A 76 -20.95 -4.29 -0.13
N LYS A 77 -20.96 -5.34 0.70
CA LYS A 77 -21.90 -6.46 0.58
C LYS A 77 -23.35 -6.01 0.64
N GLU A 78 -23.69 -5.10 1.55
CA GLU A 78 -25.04 -4.56 1.68
C GLU A 78 -25.48 -3.82 0.40
N ARG A 79 -24.57 -3.02 -0.18
CA ARG A 79 -24.82 -2.27 -1.43
C ARG A 79 -25.02 -3.14 -2.66
N ILE A 80 -24.43 -4.34 -2.70
CA ILE A 80 -24.50 -5.26 -3.85
C ILE A 80 -25.63 -6.29 -3.76
N THR A 81 -26.64 -6.08 -2.90
CA THR A 81 -27.81 -6.95 -2.81
C THR A 81 -28.82 -6.68 -3.95
N GLY A 82 -29.44 -7.74 -4.51
CA GLY A 82 -30.50 -7.65 -5.53
C GLY A 82 -30.06 -7.76 -7.00
N ASP A 83 -30.95 -7.37 -7.93
CA ASP A 83 -30.78 -7.39 -9.40
C ASP A 83 -29.88 -6.26 -9.96
N ASN A 84 -29.02 -5.66 -9.12
CA ASN A 84 -28.00 -4.71 -9.57
C ASN A 84 -26.88 -5.47 -10.32
N ILE A 85 -27.17 -5.90 -11.55
CA ILE A 85 -26.30 -6.67 -12.47
C ILE A 85 -25.19 -5.75 -13.05
N LEU A 86 -24.42 -5.08 -12.19
CA LEU A 86 -23.16 -4.43 -12.58
C LEU A 86 -21.94 -5.15 -12.00
N TYR A 87 -22.14 -6.30 -11.35
CA TYR A 87 -21.09 -7.00 -10.62
C TYR A 87 -20.70 -8.30 -11.31
N PRO A 88 -19.44 -8.44 -11.74
CA PRO A 88 -18.94 -9.71 -12.23
C PRO A 88 -19.04 -10.74 -11.09
N ARG A 89 -19.85 -11.79 -11.27
CA ARG A 89 -19.96 -12.90 -10.29
C ARG A 89 -18.59 -13.46 -9.88
N ALA A 90 -17.61 -13.37 -10.78
CA ALA A 90 -16.23 -13.75 -10.51
C ALA A 90 -15.57 -12.91 -9.39
N LEU A 91 -15.85 -11.61 -9.30
CA LEU A 91 -15.28 -10.73 -8.27
C LEU A 91 -16.06 -10.79 -6.95
N VAL A 92 -17.38 -11.02 -7.00
CA VAL A 92 -18.21 -11.16 -5.78
C VAL A 92 -17.68 -12.27 -4.86
N LYS A 93 -17.21 -13.38 -5.42
CA LYS A 93 -16.59 -14.48 -4.66
C LYS A 93 -15.33 -14.05 -3.91
N GLU A 94 -14.63 -13.03 -4.39
CA GLU A 94 -13.40 -12.53 -3.78
C GLU A 94 -13.64 -11.71 -2.53
N ILE A 95 -14.86 -11.20 -2.32
CA ILE A 95 -15.23 -10.48 -1.11
C ILE A 95 -15.08 -11.40 0.12
N ALA A 96 -15.48 -12.67 0.01
CA ALA A 96 -15.28 -13.65 1.08
C ALA A 96 -13.79 -13.87 1.38
N ASN A 97 -12.95 -13.92 0.35
CA ASN A 97 -11.49 -14.00 0.52
C ASN A 97 -10.89 -12.73 1.13
N GLY A 98 -11.55 -11.58 0.99
CA GLY A 98 -11.13 -10.30 1.57
C GLY A 98 -11.04 -10.34 3.09
N TYR A 99 -12.01 -10.95 3.77
CA TYR A 99 -12.02 -11.08 5.23
C TYR A 99 -10.81 -11.85 5.78
N HIS A 100 -10.26 -12.80 5.02
CA HIS A 100 -9.05 -13.52 5.40
C HIS A 100 -7.76 -12.77 5.00
N GLN A 101 -7.85 -11.85 4.06
CA GLN A 101 -6.71 -11.06 3.57
C GLN A 101 -6.51 -9.76 4.35
N LEU A 102 -7.51 -9.27 5.07
CA LEU A 102 -7.41 -8.07 5.89
C LEU A 102 -6.39 -8.26 7.03
N GLY A 103 -5.61 -7.22 7.31
CA GLY A 103 -4.53 -7.26 8.29
C GLY A 103 -3.37 -8.16 7.86
N THR A 104 -3.08 -8.24 6.55
CA THR A 104 -1.95 -9.02 6.02
C THR A 104 -1.05 -8.15 5.17
N LEU A 105 0.26 -8.39 5.29
CA LEU A 105 1.27 -7.55 4.64
C LEU A 105 1.35 -7.82 3.15
N GLY A 106 1.45 -9.11 2.80
CA GLY A 106 1.75 -9.55 1.46
C GLY A 106 3.20 -9.76 1.11
N GLY A 107 3.47 -9.77 -0.19
CA GLY A 107 4.79 -10.01 -0.76
C GLY A 107 5.18 -8.95 -1.78
N GLY A 108 6.30 -9.16 -2.45
CA GLY A 108 6.84 -8.16 -3.38
C GLY A 108 7.62 -7.09 -2.63
N ASN A 109 7.18 -5.83 -2.71
CA ASN A 109 7.80 -4.69 -2.03
C ASN A 109 7.00 -4.20 -0.82
N HIS A 110 6.11 -5.04 -0.26
CA HIS A 110 5.38 -4.73 0.96
C HIS A 110 6.25 -5.04 2.19
N PHE A 111 6.28 -4.12 3.16
CA PHE A 111 7.14 -4.20 4.34
C PHE A 111 6.52 -3.45 5.54
N ILE A 112 7.03 -3.75 6.72
CA ILE A 112 6.81 -2.97 7.95
C ILE A 112 8.18 -2.55 8.43
N GLU A 113 8.37 -1.26 8.71
CA GLU A 113 9.63 -0.72 9.19
C GLU A 113 9.42 0.08 10.49
N LEU A 114 10.34 -0.12 11.42
CA LEU A 114 10.52 0.70 12.61
C LEU A 114 11.74 1.57 12.36
N GLN A 115 11.53 2.88 12.30
CA GLN A 115 12.51 3.85 11.85
C GLN A 115 12.83 4.86 12.96
N GLU A 116 14.02 5.45 12.88
CA GLU A 116 14.45 6.56 13.72
C GLU A 116 14.34 7.85 12.90
N ASP A 117 13.74 8.88 13.47
CA ASP A 117 13.74 10.22 12.89
C ASP A 117 14.94 11.06 13.36
N ASP A 118 15.03 12.29 12.89
CA ASP A 118 16.14 13.22 13.22
C ASP A 118 16.18 13.64 14.70
N GLU A 119 15.11 13.37 15.46
CA GLU A 119 14.98 13.66 16.89
C GLU A 119 15.19 12.41 17.78
N GLY A 120 15.54 11.26 17.18
CA GLY A 120 15.72 10.00 17.91
C GLY A 120 14.39 9.37 18.36
N LYS A 121 13.28 9.74 17.73
CA LYS A 121 11.95 9.18 17.98
C LYS A 121 11.63 8.04 17.03
N LEU A 122 10.76 7.15 17.49
CA LEU A 122 10.35 5.97 16.75
C LEU A 122 9.21 6.31 15.78
N GLY A 123 9.49 6.14 14.48
CA GLY A 123 8.49 6.11 13.42
C GLY A 123 8.09 4.68 13.05
N ILE A 124 6.81 4.46 12.78
CA ILE A 124 6.27 3.16 12.36
C ILE A 124 5.71 3.32 10.95
N MET A 125 6.21 2.51 10.00
CA MET A 125 5.78 2.53 8.61
C MET A 125 5.22 1.17 8.18
N VAL A 126 4.09 1.17 7.46
CA VAL A 126 3.46 0.00 6.86
C VAL A 126 3.24 0.23 5.37
N HIS A 127 3.96 -0.49 4.52
CA HIS A 127 3.75 -0.50 3.08
C HIS A 127 2.94 -1.73 2.66
N SER A 128 1.68 -1.53 2.28
CA SER A 128 0.84 -2.58 1.70
C SER A 128 -0.28 -2.03 0.80
N GLY A 129 -1.01 -2.92 0.14
CA GLY A 129 -2.10 -2.60 -0.77
C GLY A 129 -3.35 -3.41 -0.52
N SER A 130 -4.17 -3.54 -1.56
CA SER A 130 -5.44 -4.28 -1.53
C SER A 130 -5.27 -5.78 -1.69
N ARG A 131 -4.04 -6.30 -1.61
CA ARG A 131 -3.74 -7.74 -1.68
C ARG A 131 -4.16 -8.35 -3.03
N ASN A 132 -4.41 -9.65 -3.06
CA ASN A 132 -4.83 -10.35 -4.29
C ASN A 132 -6.21 -9.87 -4.78
N PHE A 133 -6.97 -9.24 -3.90
CA PHE A 133 -8.29 -8.68 -4.18
C PHE A 133 -8.23 -7.59 -5.26
N GLY A 134 -7.43 -6.53 -5.08
CA GLY A 134 -7.28 -5.50 -6.13
C GLY A 134 -6.59 -5.99 -7.40
N TYR A 135 -5.69 -6.98 -7.29
CA TYR A 135 -5.10 -7.65 -8.45
C TYR A 135 -6.17 -8.28 -9.36
N LYS A 136 -7.12 -9.01 -8.78
CA LYS A 136 -8.22 -9.63 -9.54
C LYS A 136 -9.15 -8.59 -10.16
N ILE A 137 -9.43 -7.50 -9.44
CA ILE A 137 -10.23 -6.37 -9.95
C ILE A 137 -9.55 -5.73 -11.17
N CYS A 138 -8.29 -5.30 -11.05
CA CYS A 138 -7.55 -4.69 -12.16
C CYS A 138 -7.47 -5.64 -13.37
N ARG A 139 -7.14 -6.92 -13.15
CA ARG A 139 -7.06 -7.92 -14.23
C ARG A 139 -8.38 -8.10 -14.96
N TYR A 140 -9.49 -8.16 -14.23
CA TYR A 140 -10.82 -8.32 -14.81
C TYR A 140 -11.17 -7.12 -15.70
N PHE A 141 -11.09 -5.91 -15.16
CA PHE A 141 -11.52 -4.70 -15.87
C PHE A 141 -10.53 -4.29 -16.97
N ASN A 142 -9.23 -4.54 -16.82
CA ASN A 142 -8.28 -4.32 -17.92
C ASN A 142 -8.56 -5.24 -19.12
N ARG A 143 -8.91 -6.50 -18.86
CA ARG A 143 -9.31 -7.41 -19.94
C ARG A 143 -10.60 -6.93 -20.61
N LEU A 144 -11.61 -6.56 -19.81
CA LEU A 144 -12.87 -6.01 -20.33
C LEU A 144 -12.66 -4.75 -21.17
N ALA A 145 -11.79 -3.83 -20.71
CA ALA A 145 -11.41 -2.65 -21.47
C ALA A 145 -10.82 -3.04 -22.82
N LYS A 146 -9.84 -3.96 -22.86
CA LYS A 146 -9.24 -4.43 -24.12
C LYS A 146 -10.26 -5.01 -25.09
N GLU A 147 -11.17 -5.86 -24.60
CA GLU A 147 -12.25 -6.46 -25.41
C GLU A 147 -13.16 -5.37 -26.02
N LYS A 148 -13.54 -4.36 -25.23
CA LYS A 148 -14.37 -3.25 -25.69
C LYS A 148 -13.66 -2.34 -26.71
N ASN A 149 -12.40 -1.99 -26.43
CA ASN A 149 -11.62 -1.10 -27.30
C ASN A 149 -11.37 -1.73 -28.68
N GLN A 150 -11.11 -3.04 -28.72
CA GLN A 150 -10.99 -3.79 -29.98
C GLN A 150 -12.28 -3.76 -30.81
N ALA A 151 -13.43 -3.91 -30.15
CA ALA A 151 -14.73 -3.88 -30.82
C ALA A 151 -15.13 -2.48 -31.34
N TRP A 152 -14.57 -1.42 -30.75
CA TRP A 152 -14.85 -0.03 -31.12
C TRP A 152 -13.90 0.53 -32.20
N GLU A 153 -12.94 -0.28 -32.70
CA GLU A 153 -11.92 0.15 -33.67
C GLU A 153 -11.09 1.38 -33.21
N PHE A 154 -10.98 1.60 -31.89
CA PHE A 154 -10.22 2.72 -31.35
C PHE A 154 -8.70 2.50 -31.43
N SER A 155 -7.98 3.63 -31.47
CA SER A 155 -6.61 3.73 -31.95
C SER A 155 -5.51 3.61 -30.89
N VAL A 156 -5.80 3.18 -29.65
CA VAL A 156 -4.73 3.02 -28.63
C VAL A 156 -3.92 1.78 -28.98
N PRO A 157 -2.63 1.92 -29.35
CA PRO A 157 -1.82 0.77 -29.72
C PRO A 157 -1.72 -0.23 -28.56
N PRO A 158 -1.96 -1.54 -28.80
CA PRO A 158 -1.95 -2.56 -27.74
C PRO A 158 -0.67 -2.61 -26.90
N GLU A 159 0.46 -2.23 -27.48
CA GLU A 159 1.77 -2.16 -26.82
C GLU A 159 1.84 -1.13 -25.69
N TYR A 160 0.96 -0.12 -25.68
CA TYR A 160 0.89 0.85 -24.58
C TYR A 160 0.15 0.28 -23.36
N ASP A 161 -0.70 -0.74 -23.54
CA ASP A 161 -1.49 -1.36 -22.48
C ASP A 161 -2.35 -0.34 -21.71
N LEU A 162 -2.94 0.62 -22.44
CA LEU A 162 -3.78 1.73 -21.91
C LEU A 162 -5.24 1.65 -22.39
N ALA A 163 -5.77 0.44 -22.56
CA ALA A 163 -7.19 0.27 -22.88
C ALA A 163 -8.07 0.87 -21.76
N TYR A 164 -9.13 1.57 -22.15
CA TYR A 164 -9.95 2.37 -21.25
C TYR A 164 -11.43 1.98 -21.29
N LEU A 165 -12.20 2.45 -20.30
CA LEU A 165 -13.65 2.39 -20.28
C LEU A 165 -14.18 3.82 -20.21
N SER A 166 -15.27 4.12 -20.92
CA SER A 166 -15.99 5.39 -20.71
C SER A 166 -16.51 5.44 -19.28
N ASP A 167 -16.27 6.53 -18.55
CA ASP A 167 -16.61 6.59 -17.13
C ASP A 167 -18.13 6.60 -16.90
N ASP A 168 -18.92 7.09 -17.84
CA ASP A 168 -20.39 7.06 -17.85
C ASP A 168 -21.00 5.71 -18.27
N SER A 169 -20.20 4.80 -18.83
CA SER A 169 -20.68 3.47 -19.25
C SER A 169 -20.96 2.56 -18.05
N LYS A 170 -21.82 1.56 -18.26
CA LYS A 170 -22.11 0.53 -17.23
C LYS A 170 -20.83 -0.16 -16.75
N GLU A 171 -19.93 -0.50 -17.67
CA GLU A 171 -18.66 -1.14 -17.37
C GLU A 171 -17.68 -0.20 -16.64
N GLY A 172 -17.62 1.07 -17.05
CA GLY A 172 -16.79 2.09 -16.39
C GLY A 172 -17.24 2.36 -14.96
N GLN A 173 -18.55 2.58 -14.76
CA GLN A 173 -19.14 2.75 -13.42
C GLN A 173 -18.92 1.51 -12.55
N ALA A 174 -19.04 0.30 -13.10
CA ALA A 174 -18.70 -0.92 -12.38
C ALA A 174 -17.22 -0.93 -11.95
N TYR A 175 -16.29 -0.60 -12.86
CA TYR A 175 -14.87 -0.54 -12.51
C TYR A 175 -14.61 0.48 -11.40
N ILE A 176 -15.16 1.69 -11.51
CA ILE A 176 -14.99 2.76 -10.52
C ILE A 176 -15.45 2.29 -9.13
N GLN A 177 -16.58 1.60 -9.04
CA GLN A 177 -17.08 1.06 -7.76
C GLN A 177 -16.15 0.00 -7.17
N TRP A 178 -15.68 -0.96 -7.97
CA TRP A 178 -14.74 -1.98 -7.51
C TRP A 178 -13.35 -1.41 -7.19
N MET A 179 -12.90 -0.41 -7.94
CA MET A 179 -11.67 0.31 -7.65
C MET A 179 -11.78 1.01 -6.30
N LYS A 180 -12.84 1.78 -6.05
CA LYS A 180 -13.10 2.44 -4.75
C LYS A 180 -13.10 1.43 -3.60
N LEU A 181 -13.79 0.31 -3.75
CA LEU A 181 -13.73 -0.78 -2.77
C LEU A 181 -12.32 -1.28 -2.50
N ALA A 182 -11.50 -1.48 -3.53
CA ALA A 182 -10.12 -1.90 -3.36
C ALA A 182 -9.25 -0.83 -2.67
N LEU A 183 -9.49 0.46 -2.93
CA LEU A 183 -8.83 1.57 -2.25
C LEU A 183 -9.20 1.58 -0.76
N ASP A 184 -10.50 1.51 -0.44
CA ASP A 184 -10.99 1.51 0.93
C ASP A 184 -10.47 0.29 1.70
N PHE A 185 -10.49 -0.90 1.07
CA PHE A 185 -9.95 -2.12 1.66
C PHE A 185 -8.44 -2.03 1.89
N ALA A 186 -7.68 -1.43 0.96
CA ALA A 186 -6.25 -1.23 1.14
C ALA A 186 -5.93 -0.26 2.30
N ARG A 187 -6.75 0.78 2.48
CA ARG A 187 -6.63 1.73 3.59
C ARG A 187 -6.94 1.04 4.93
N GLU A 188 -8.05 0.30 5.02
CA GLU A 188 -8.42 -0.48 6.20
C GLU A 188 -7.36 -1.55 6.53
N ASN A 189 -6.82 -2.23 5.51
CA ASN A 189 -5.75 -3.22 5.68
C ASN A 189 -4.50 -2.60 6.31
N ARG A 190 -4.05 -1.44 5.81
CA ARG A 190 -2.89 -0.74 6.39
C ARG A 190 -3.18 -0.24 7.80
N GLN A 191 -4.38 0.29 8.04
CA GLN A 191 -4.80 0.78 9.34
C GLN A 191 -4.76 -0.33 10.40
N LEU A 192 -5.39 -1.48 10.11
CA LEU A 192 -5.40 -2.62 11.02
C LEU A 192 -3.99 -3.18 11.29
N MET A 193 -3.11 -3.15 10.29
CA MET A 193 -1.71 -3.53 10.50
C MET A 193 -0.96 -2.50 11.35
N LEU A 194 -1.19 -1.21 11.13
CA LEU A 194 -0.56 -0.13 11.90
C LEU A 194 -0.95 -0.23 13.38
N GLU A 195 -2.24 -0.41 13.67
CA GLU A 195 -2.77 -0.63 15.02
C GLU A 195 -2.09 -1.82 15.72
N ARG A 196 -1.99 -2.97 15.04
CA ARG A 196 -1.29 -4.15 15.58
C ARG A 196 0.19 -3.87 15.86
N VAL A 197 0.86 -3.11 15.00
CA VAL A 197 2.26 -2.75 15.21
C VAL A 197 2.40 -1.83 16.42
N ILE A 198 1.52 -0.84 16.55
CA ILE A 198 1.44 0.06 17.71
C ILE A 198 1.23 -0.74 18.98
N ASP A 199 0.28 -1.68 19.02
CA ASP A 199 0.00 -2.53 20.20
C ASP A 199 1.23 -3.36 20.61
N ILE A 200 1.91 -3.97 19.63
CA ILE A 200 3.12 -4.77 19.89
C ILE A 200 4.27 -3.88 20.40
N VAL A 201 4.42 -2.67 19.85
CA VAL A 201 5.42 -1.69 20.31
C VAL A 201 5.07 -1.22 21.74
N ALA A 202 3.81 -0.92 22.01
CA ALA A 202 3.30 -0.50 23.32
C ALA A 202 3.60 -1.55 24.39
N GLU A 203 3.23 -2.82 24.13
CA GLU A 203 3.47 -3.92 25.05
C GLU A 203 4.97 -4.10 25.33
N ALA A 204 5.79 -4.02 24.29
CA ALA A 204 7.24 -4.17 24.40
C ALA A 204 7.87 -3.02 25.20
N TYR A 205 7.55 -1.77 24.91
CA TYR A 205 8.07 -0.61 25.64
C TYR A 205 7.54 -0.56 27.08
N GLY A 206 6.27 -0.87 27.30
CA GLY A 206 5.67 -0.94 28.63
C GLY A 206 6.36 -1.99 29.51
N ARG A 207 6.56 -3.19 28.99
CA ARG A 207 7.19 -4.30 29.72
C ARG A 207 8.69 -4.09 29.96
N TYR A 208 9.43 -3.66 28.94
CA TYR A 208 10.89 -3.68 28.97
C TYR A 208 11.52 -2.33 29.28
N ALA A 209 10.89 -1.22 28.85
CA ALA A 209 11.38 0.13 29.09
C ALA A 209 10.63 0.86 30.22
N ARG A 210 9.55 0.27 30.76
CA ARG A 210 8.66 0.90 31.75
C ARG A 210 8.04 2.21 31.23
N ILE A 211 7.73 2.25 29.93
CA ILE A 211 7.03 3.34 29.25
C ILE A 211 5.69 2.77 28.76
N PRO A 212 4.66 2.73 29.63
CA PRO A 212 3.37 2.09 29.30
C PRO A 212 2.53 2.93 28.34
N ASP A 213 2.75 4.25 28.34
CA ASP A 213 1.98 5.22 27.56
C ASP A 213 2.94 6.03 26.67
N PHE A 214 2.48 6.39 25.48
CA PHE A 214 3.18 7.24 24.53
C PHE A 214 2.17 7.99 23.67
N THR A 215 2.62 9.08 23.05
CA THR A 215 1.79 9.86 22.13
C THR A 215 2.14 9.56 20.68
N THR A 216 1.18 9.76 19.79
CA THR A 216 1.36 9.60 18.34
C THR A 216 1.03 10.89 17.60
N GLU A 217 1.73 11.14 16.49
CA GLU A 217 1.51 12.28 15.61
C GLU A 217 1.94 11.97 14.17
N MET A 218 1.77 12.94 13.26
CA MET A 218 2.16 12.86 11.85
C MET A 218 1.58 11.62 11.12
N GLU A 219 0.31 11.30 11.38
CA GLU A 219 -0.34 10.16 10.73
C GLU A 219 -0.52 10.43 9.23
N VAL A 220 0.03 9.53 8.41
CA VAL A 220 -0.12 9.54 6.95
C VAL A 220 -0.65 8.19 6.52
N ASN A 221 -1.66 8.15 5.65
CA ASN A 221 -2.14 6.91 5.02
C ASN A 221 -2.45 7.16 3.54
N ALA A 222 -1.39 7.14 2.72
CA ALA A 222 -1.43 7.57 1.33
C ALA A 222 -1.41 6.39 0.36
N HIS A 223 -2.32 6.40 -0.63
CA HIS A 223 -2.23 5.52 -1.79
C HIS A 223 -1.23 6.08 -2.80
N HIS A 224 -0.53 5.20 -3.50
CA HIS A 224 0.31 5.58 -4.64
C HIS A 224 -0.04 4.85 -5.95
N ASN A 225 -1.07 4.00 -5.94
CA ASN A 225 -1.65 3.35 -7.12
C ASN A 225 -3.18 3.50 -7.09
N TYR A 226 -3.73 4.54 -7.72
CA TYR A 226 -5.17 4.81 -7.71
C TYR A 226 -5.58 5.74 -8.85
N ALA A 227 -6.88 5.91 -9.03
CA ALA A 227 -7.42 7.05 -9.76
C ALA A 227 -8.48 7.74 -8.91
N ALA A 228 -8.57 9.06 -9.03
CA ALA A 228 -9.57 9.87 -8.35
C ALA A 228 -10.16 10.88 -9.34
N ASP A 229 -11.44 11.20 -9.14
CA ASP A 229 -12.14 12.26 -9.86
C ASP A 229 -11.77 13.60 -9.20
N GLU A 230 -11.11 14.47 -9.95
CA GLU A 230 -10.54 15.71 -9.45
C GLU A 230 -10.76 16.85 -10.45
N GLU A 231 -10.95 18.06 -9.93
CA GLU A 231 -11.03 19.27 -10.75
C GLU A 231 -9.64 19.84 -10.99
N HIS A 232 -9.20 19.89 -12.24
CA HIS A 232 -7.94 20.53 -12.64
C HIS A 232 -8.15 21.32 -13.92
N PHE A 233 -7.56 22.52 -13.99
CA PHE A 233 -7.63 23.40 -15.16
C PHE A 233 -9.07 23.71 -15.63
N GLY A 234 -10.03 23.76 -14.69
CA GLY A 234 -11.45 24.03 -14.96
C GLY A 234 -12.24 22.84 -15.52
N GLU A 235 -11.68 21.63 -15.48
CA GLU A 235 -12.30 20.42 -16.02
C GLU A 235 -12.31 19.32 -14.95
N GLN A 236 -13.38 18.51 -14.94
CA GLN A 236 -13.41 17.28 -14.16
C GLN A 236 -12.64 16.18 -14.89
N VAL A 237 -11.63 15.62 -14.24
CA VAL A 237 -10.75 14.61 -14.81
C VAL A 237 -10.48 13.48 -13.82
N TRP A 238 -10.37 12.26 -14.34
CA TRP A 238 -9.79 11.15 -13.61
C TRP A 238 -8.27 11.28 -13.60
N VAL A 239 -7.69 11.53 -12.43
CA VAL A 239 -6.24 11.58 -12.23
C VAL A 239 -5.74 10.20 -11.82
N HIS A 240 -5.17 9.46 -12.77
CA HIS A 240 -4.50 8.17 -12.54
C HIS A 240 -3.09 8.40 -12.00
N ARG A 241 -2.80 7.81 -10.85
CA ARG A 241 -1.47 7.82 -10.22
C ARG A 241 -0.97 6.39 -10.08
N LYS A 242 0.20 6.10 -10.69
CA LYS A 242 0.87 4.79 -10.61
C LYS A 242 2.30 4.97 -10.14
N GLY A 243 2.53 4.65 -8.88
CA GLY A 243 3.75 5.02 -8.17
C GLY A 243 3.90 6.54 -8.02
N ALA A 244 2.82 7.25 -7.71
CA ALA A 244 2.81 8.66 -7.38
C ALA A 244 1.75 8.91 -6.29
N ILE A 245 1.98 9.87 -5.39
CA ILE A 245 1.02 10.26 -4.36
C ILE A 245 0.45 11.65 -4.67
N ARG A 246 -0.71 11.97 -4.09
CA ARG A 246 -1.18 13.37 -4.01
C ARG A 246 -0.26 14.17 -3.10
N ALA A 247 -0.04 15.42 -3.46
CA ALA A 247 0.80 16.40 -2.81
C ALA A 247 0.15 17.78 -2.98
N GLY A 248 -1.10 17.91 -2.51
CA GLY A 248 -1.77 19.21 -2.41
C GLY A 248 -1.03 20.16 -1.48
N GLN A 249 -1.29 21.46 -1.58
CA GLN A 249 -0.66 22.46 -0.73
C GLN A 249 -0.87 22.12 0.76
N GLY A 250 0.20 21.92 1.52
CA GLY A 250 0.14 21.58 2.94
C GLY A 250 -0.22 20.12 3.25
N GLU A 251 -0.43 19.28 2.23
CA GLU A 251 -0.78 17.87 2.43
C GLU A 251 0.47 17.07 2.79
N LEU A 252 0.43 16.37 3.93
CA LEU A 252 1.49 15.45 4.31
C LEU A 252 1.49 14.22 3.40
N GLY A 253 2.67 13.86 2.94
CA GLY A 253 2.95 12.68 2.16
C GLY A 253 4.13 11.91 2.71
N ILE A 254 4.38 10.74 2.12
CA ILE A 254 5.52 9.90 2.49
C ILE A 254 6.18 9.28 1.27
N ILE A 255 7.51 9.32 1.27
CA ILE A 255 8.37 8.79 0.22
C ILE A 255 9.27 7.71 0.85
N PRO A 256 8.84 6.43 0.86
CA PRO A 256 9.71 5.32 1.25
C PRO A 256 10.96 5.21 0.37
N GLY A 257 12.08 4.97 1.04
CA GLY A 257 13.34 4.59 0.41
C GLY A 257 13.38 3.12 -0.03
N ALA A 258 14.58 2.66 -0.36
CA ALA A 258 14.89 1.24 -0.37
C ALA A 258 15.13 0.73 1.07
N MET A 259 15.01 -0.58 1.27
CA MET A 259 15.33 -1.22 2.56
C MET A 259 16.72 -0.82 3.03
N GLY A 260 16.82 -0.27 4.25
CA GLY A 260 18.08 0.22 4.82
C GLY A 260 18.56 1.59 4.29
N SER A 261 17.66 2.37 3.68
CA SER A 261 17.90 3.78 3.31
C SER A 261 16.82 4.69 3.90
N PHE A 262 17.04 6.00 3.81
CA PHE A 262 16.12 6.99 4.37
C PHE A 262 14.75 6.97 3.69
N SER A 263 13.72 7.21 4.49
CA SER A 263 12.38 7.56 4.05
C SER A 263 12.10 9.01 4.43
N TYR A 264 11.21 9.68 3.71
CA TYR A 264 10.94 11.10 3.91
C TYR A 264 9.45 11.34 4.14
N ILE A 265 9.13 12.07 5.21
CA ILE A 265 7.86 12.77 5.33
C ILE A 265 7.98 14.08 4.56
N VAL A 266 7.01 14.37 3.72
CA VAL A 266 7.03 15.54 2.83
C VAL A 266 5.73 16.32 2.97
N GLU A 267 5.78 17.61 2.66
CA GLU A 267 4.59 18.46 2.56
C GLU A 267 4.43 18.91 1.10
N GLY A 268 3.21 18.79 0.57
CA GLY A 268 2.93 19.14 -0.81
C GLY A 268 3.01 20.65 -1.08
N LEU A 269 3.62 21.00 -2.21
CA LEU A 269 3.70 22.38 -2.72
C LEU A 269 2.50 22.75 -3.61
N GLY A 270 1.53 21.85 -3.78
CA GLY A 270 0.32 22.13 -4.53
C GLY A 270 0.53 22.52 -6.00
N ASN A 271 1.57 21.97 -6.67
CA ASN A 271 1.84 22.32 -8.07
C ASN A 271 0.71 21.82 -9.00
N PRO A 272 -0.04 22.72 -9.68
CA PRO A 272 -1.12 22.32 -10.58
C PRO A 272 -0.62 21.52 -11.79
N GLU A 273 0.58 21.82 -12.31
CA GLU A 273 1.14 21.14 -13.50
C GLU A 273 1.42 19.64 -13.25
N SER A 274 1.59 19.24 -11.99
CA SER A 274 1.74 17.83 -11.62
C SER A 274 0.42 17.17 -11.21
N PHE A 275 -0.73 17.80 -11.45
CA PHE A 275 -2.02 17.41 -10.89
C PHE A 275 -1.94 17.24 -9.37
N LEU A 276 -1.25 18.17 -8.70
CA LEU A 276 -1.00 18.15 -7.26
C LEU A 276 -0.39 16.80 -6.83
N SER A 277 0.64 16.32 -7.54
CA SER A 277 1.24 15.01 -7.29
C SER A 277 2.75 15.07 -7.14
N CYS A 278 3.32 14.09 -6.44
CA CYS A 278 4.76 13.88 -6.36
C CYS A 278 5.14 12.38 -6.41
N SER A 279 6.44 12.09 -6.42
CA SER A 279 6.95 10.71 -6.42
C SER A 279 6.59 9.97 -5.13
N HIS A 280 6.29 8.67 -5.22
CA HIS A 280 6.02 7.83 -4.04
C HIS A 280 7.26 7.14 -3.44
N GLY A 281 8.42 7.15 -4.10
CA GLY A 281 9.58 6.38 -3.63
C GLY A 281 10.78 6.46 -4.56
N ALA A 282 11.89 5.87 -4.15
CA ALA A 282 13.18 5.94 -4.85
C ALA A 282 13.21 5.30 -6.27
N GLY A 283 12.18 4.54 -6.63
CA GLY A 283 12.12 3.82 -7.90
C GLY A 283 13.04 2.59 -7.95
N ARG A 284 13.08 1.90 -9.09
CA ARG A 284 13.94 0.74 -9.32
C ARG A 284 14.82 1.00 -10.53
N LYS A 285 16.14 0.84 -10.37
CA LYS A 285 17.11 0.91 -11.48
C LYS A 285 17.15 -0.37 -12.31
N MET A 286 16.82 -1.52 -11.72
CA MET A 286 16.86 -2.84 -12.36
C MET A 286 15.62 -3.68 -12.03
N GLY A 287 15.33 -4.65 -12.89
CA GLY A 287 14.25 -5.60 -12.66
C GLY A 287 14.56 -6.56 -11.51
N ARG A 288 13.53 -7.15 -10.88
CA ARG A 288 13.74 -8.12 -9.77
C ARG A 288 14.61 -9.31 -10.18
N LYS A 289 14.40 -9.85 -11.39
CA LYS A 289 15.19 -10.98 -11.92
C LYS A 289 16.64 -10.61 -12.16
N GLU A 290 16.90 -9.37 -12.54
CA GLU A 290 18.25 -8.85 -12.77
C GLU A 290 18.96 -8.61 -11.43
N ALA A 291 18.28 -7.99 -10.45
CA ALA A 291 18.82 -7.83 -9.10
C ALA A 291 19.23 -9.16 -8.47
N LEU A 292 18.41 -10.21 -8.64
CA LEU A 292 18.73 -11.56 -8.14
C LEU A 292 19.95 -12.21 -8.83
N ARG A 293 20.37 -11.72 -9.99
CA ARG A 293 21.61 -12.17 -10.66
C ARG A 293 22.84 -11.42 -10.16
N HIS A 294 22.67 -10.18 -9.71
CA HIS A 294 23.77 -9.31 -9.29
C HIS A 294 24.05 -9.33 -7.78
N PHE A 295 23.03 -9.61 -6.96
CA PHE A 295 23.14 -9.56 -5.51
C PHE A 295 22.71 -10.88 -4.89
N SER A 296 23.62 -11.50 -4.15
CA SER A 296 23.32 -12.64 -3.32
C SER A 296 22.61 -12.21 -2.03
N VAL A 297 21.87 -13.14 -1.43
CA VAL A 297 21.20 -12.89 -0.14
C VAL A 297 22.22 -12.61 0.95
N GLN A 298 23.37 -13.27 0.93
CA GLN A 298 24.41 -13.05 1.93
C GLN A 298 24.95 -11.62 1.88
N GLU A 299 25.29 -11.11 0.69
CA GLU A 299 25.76 -9.74 0.50
C GLU A 299 24.74 -8.72 1.01
N VAL A 300 23.45 -8.91 0.70
CA VAL A 300 22.38 -8.03 1.20
C VAL A 300 22.25 -8.09 2.72
N MET A 301 22.34 -9.28 3.32
CA MET A 301 22.29 -9.42 4.78
C MET A 301 23.49 -8.78 5.47
N GLU A 302 24.68 -8.86 4.87
CA GLU A 302 25.90 -8.23 5.36
C GLU A 302 25.81 -6.70 5.27
N ASP A 303 25.31 -6.15 4.15
CA ASP A 303 25.06 -4.71 3.99
C ASP A 303 24.06 -4.18 5.04
N LEU A 304 22.94 -4.88 5.24
CA LEU A 304 21.97 -4.51 6.29
C LEU A 304 22.57 -4.57 7.69
N LYS A 305 23.38 -5.60 7.97
CA LYS A 305 24.05 -5.73 9.27
C LYS A 305 25.06 -4.60 9.49
N ALA A 306 25.82 -4.21 8.47
CA ALA A 306 26.75 -3.07 8.53
C ALA A 306 26.03 -1.74 8.83
N ARG A 307 24.76 -1.63 8.43
CA ARG A 307 23.87 -0.50 8.72
C ARG A 307 23.09 -0.63 10.03
N ALA A 308 23.38 -1.66 10.83
CA ALA A 308 22.66 -1.98 12.06
C ALA A 308 21.13 -2.17 11.86
N VAL A 309 20.71 -2.68 10.69
CA VAL A 309 19.32 -3.00 10.38
C VAL A 309 19.01 -4.44 10.78
N VAL A 310 17.93 -4.61 11.55
CA VAL A 310 17.37 -5.92 11.88
C VAL A 310 16.32 -6.30 10.86
N LEU A 311 16.54 -7.40 10.12
CA LEU A 311 15.58 -7.91 9.14
C LEU A 311 14.79 -9.11 9.68
N GLY A 312 13.47 -9.00 9.69
CA GLY A 312 12.56 -10.13 9.87
C GLY A 312 12.16 -10.74 8.52
N LYS A 313 12.42 -12.03 8.31
CA LYS A 313 12.00 -12.74 7.08
C LYS A 313 11.56 -14.17 7.34
N GLN A 314 10.59 -14.65 6.57
CA GLN A 314 10.05 -16.02 6.66
C GLN A 314 10.94 -17.07 5.98
N LYS A 315 11.56 -16.72 4.85
CA LYS A 315 12.44 -17.63 4.10
C LYS A 315 13.90 -17.30 4.39
N LYS A 316 14.67 -18.31 4.80
CA LYS A 316 16.12 -18.20 5.00
C LYS A 316 16.89 -18.02 3.68
N ASN A 317 16.28 -18.44 2.57
CA ASN A 317 16.81 -18.30 1.21
C ASN A 317 16.16 -17.13 0.48
#